data_AF-A0A1V6GYS4-F1
#
_entry.id   AF-A0A1V6GYS4-F1
#
_cell.length_a   1.000
_cell.length_b   1.000
_cell.length_c   1.000
_cell.angle_alpha   90.00
_cell.angle_beta   90.00
_cell.angle_gamma   90.00
#
_symmetry.space_group_name_H-M   'P 1'
#
loop_
_entity.id
_entity.type
_entity.pdbx_description
1 polymer ?
#
loop_
_entity_poly.entity_id
_entity_poly.type
_entity_poly.pdbx_seq_one_letter_code
_entity_poly.pdbx_strand_id
1 'polypeptide(L)'
;MAFAITYGCVHAPVSPADYMKKQMEDLATKYKTEQTFTIRLNRAPCECPPFEILLDDVWHRVFLEPGGTVKDIENFEAELEAQENAGMDAHKTVTGNLAGGIRIAPNNSVCLVLKLLDAGQGPKPLTGEE
;
A
#
# COMPACT_ATOMS: atom_id res chain seq x y z
N MET A 1 -44.03 4.13 -38.66
CA MET A 1 -42.66 3.78 -38.25
C MET A 1 -42.26 4.76 -37.15
N ALA A 2 -42.19 4.30 -35.90
CA ALA A 2 -41.80 5.13 -34.76
C ALA A 2 -40.37 4.74 -34.38
N PHE A 3 -39.42 5.65 -34.60
CA PHE A 3 -38.06 5.52 -34.08
C PHE A 3 -38.06 5.96 -32.62
N ALA A 4 -38.08 4.99 -31.70
CA ALA A 4 -37.79 5.24 -30.30
C ALA A 4 -36.27 5.43 -30.17
N ILE A 5 -35.84 6.68 -29.99
CA ILE A 5 -34.48 6.99 -29.55
C ILE A 5 -34.45 6.67 -28.05
N THR A 6 -34.01 5.48 -27.69
CA THR A 6 -33.65 5.16 -26.31
C THR A 6 -32.40 5.96 -25.98
N TYR A 7 -32.59 7.07 -25.27
CA TYR A 7 -31.53 7.82 -24.63
C TYR A 7 -30.71 6.87 -23.76
N GLY A 8 -29.49 6.58 -24.19
CA GLY A 8 -28.52 5.82 -23.40
C GLY A 8 -28.38 6.49 -22.04
N CYS A 9 -28.36 5.69 -20.97
CA CYS A 9 -28.07 6.16 -19.63
C CYS A 9 -26.78 6.98 -19.66
N VAL A 10 -26.94 8.30 -19.56
CA VAL A 10 -25.86 9.25 -19.32
C VAL A 10 -25.23 8.81 -18.00
N HIS A 11 -24.04 8.21 -18.08
CA HIS A 11 -23.23 7.95 -16.90
C HIS A 11 -23.08 9.29 -16.16
N ALA A 12 -23.51 9.33 -14.89
CA ALA A 12 -23.29 10.49 -14.05
C ALA A 12 -21.80 10.87 -14.09
N PRO A 13 -21.45 12.17 -14.11
CA PRO A 13 -20.06 12.58 -14.11
C PRO A 13 -19.37 11.95 -12.89
N VAL A 14 -18.36 11.11 -13.16
CA VAL A 14 -17.57 10.47 -12.11
C VAL A 14 -16.88 11.58 -11.32
N SER A 15 -17.14 11.66 -10.02
CA SER A 15 -16.51 12.68 -9.21
C SER A 15 -15.00 12.40 -9.12
N PRO A 16 -14.14 13.42 -8.90
CA PRO A 16 -12.71 13.19 -8.73
C PRO A 16 -12.38 12.17 -7.62
N ALA A 17 -13.20 12.14 -6.57
CA ALA A 17 -13.08 11.18 -5.47
C ALA A 17 -13.40 9.74 -5.92
N ASP A 18 -14.45 9.55 -6.72
CA ASP A 18 -14.80 8.23 -7.29
C ASP A 18 -13.73 7.73 -8.24
N TYR A 19 -13.11 8.63 -9.01
CA TYR A 19 -12.00 8.29 -9.89
C TYR A 19 -10.77 7.82 -9.10
N MET A 20 -10.38 8.55 -8.04
CA MET A 20 -9.27 8.15 -7.18
C MET A 20 -9.54 6.81 -6.49
N LYS A 21 -10.76 6.61 -5.99
CA LYS A 21 -11.18 5.34 -5.39
C LYS A 21 -11.02 4.19 -6.38
N LYS A 22 -11.57 4.35 -7.60
CA LYS A 22 -11.49 3.34 -8.66
C LYS A 22 -10.05 2.99 -9.03
N GLN A 23 -9.19 4.00 -9.18
CA GLN A 23 -7.76 3.79 -9.47
C GLN A 23 -7.07 2.95 -8.39
N MET A 24 -7.35 3.24 -7.11
CA MET A 24 -6.78 2.46 -6.01
C MET A 24 -7.37 1.03 -5.94
N GLU A 25 -8.65 0.85 -6.26
CA GLU A 25 -9.29 -0.48 -6.37
C GLU A 25 -8.68 -1.31 -7.52
N ASP A 26 -8.42 -0.67 -8.67
CA ASP A 26 -7.79 -1.30 -9.82
C ASP A 26 -6.34 -1.70 -9.49
N LEU A 27 -5.59 -0.86 -8.78
CA LEU A 27 -4.25 -1.19 -8.26
C LEU A 27 -4.28 -2.36 -7.27
N ALA A 28 -5.18 -2.34 -6.29
CA ALA A 28 -5.34 -3.43 -5.33
C ALA A 28 -5.68 -4.75 -6.05
N THR A 29 -6.51 -4.68 -7.10
CA THR A 29 -6.86 -5.84 -7.93
C THR A 29 -5.68 -6.36 -8.74
N LYS A 30 -4.86 -5.46 -9.31
CA LYS A 30 -3.65 -5.81 -10.08
C LYS A 30 -2.65 -6.59 -9.21
N TYR A 31 -2.48 -6.19 -7.96
CA TYR A 31 -1.51 -6.76 -7.02
C TYR A 31 -2.16 -7.62 -5.92
N LYS A 32 -3.29 -8.26 -6.24
CA LYS A 32 -4.05 -9.10 -5.30
C LYS A 32 -3.38 -10.44 -4.99
N THR A 33 -2.43 -10.86 -5.81
CA THR A 33 -1.68 -12.11 -5.63
C THR A 33 -0.45 -11.90 -4.78
N GLU A 34 0.09 -12.98 -4.23
CA GLU A 34 1.36 -12.93 -3.50
C GLU A 34 2.48 -12.42 -4.40
N GLN A 35 3.19 -11.41 -3.91
CA GLN A 35 4.35 -10.82 -4.56
C GLN A 35 5.20 -10.02 -3.58
N THR A 36 6.33 -9.54 -4.06
CA THR A 36 7.28 -8.76 -3.27
C THR A 36 7.01 -7.25 -3.42
N PHE A 37 7.08 -6.52 -2.30
CA PHE A 37 6.89 -5.08 -2.23
C PHE A 37 8.03 -4.43 -1.47
N THR A 38 8.47 -3.25 -1.92
CA THR A 38 9.37 -2.39 -1.15
C THR A 38 8.53 -1.47 -0.27
N ILE A 39 8.75 -1.52 1.04
CA ILE A 39 8.08 -0.70 2.04
C ILE A 39 9.03 0.32 2.62
N ARG A 40 8.52 1.52 2.90
CA ARG A 40 9.20 2.54 3.69
C ARG A 40 8.30 3.14 4.75
N LEU A 41 8.95 3.81 5.71
CA LEU A 41 8.26 4.78 6.55
C LEU A 41 8.13 6.12 5.82
N ASN A 42 6.97 6.73 5.93
CA ASN A 42 6.76 8.12 5.57
C ASN A 42 5.90 8.77 6.65
N ARG A 43 6.54 9.38 7.65
CA ARG A 43 5.86 10.07 8.76
C ARG A 43 5.14 11.32 8.24
N ALA A 44 3.89 11.18 7.83
CA ALA A 44 3.02 12.31 7.53
C ALA A 44 2.41 12.85 8.83
N PRO A 45 2.29 14.18 8.98
CA PRO A 45 1.47 14.75 10.03
C PRO A 45 0.00 14.40 9.77
N CYS A 46 -0.62 13.75 10.76
CA CYS A 46 -2.06 13.47 10.89
C CYS A 46 -2.62 12.30 10.08
N GLU A 47 -3.18 11.32 10.80
CA GLU A 47 -4.21 10.34 10.42
C GLU A 47 -3.99 9.49 9.16
N CYS A 48 -2.85 9.61 8.48
CA CYS A 48 -2.40 8.69 7.43
C CYS A 48 -1.73 7.46 8.05
N PRO A 49 -1.82 6.28 7.40
CA PRO A 49 -0.95 5.17 7.76
C PRO A 49 0.52 5.57 7.55
N PRO A 50 1.44 5.17 8.44
CA PRO A 50 2.84 5.61 8.41
C PRO A 50 3.67 4.90 7.33
N PHE A 51 3.10 3.92 6.63
CA PHE A 51 3.79 3.11 5.63
C PHE A 51 3.44 3.51 4.21
N GLU A 52 4.42 3.38 3.33
CA GLU A 52 4.23 3.44 1.88
C GLU A 52 4.86 2.24 1.19
N ILE A 53 4.23 1.79 0.11
CA ILE A 53 4.75 0.76 -0.80
C ILE A 53 5.06 1.35 -2.16
N LEU A 54 6.12 0.88 -2.81
CA LEU A 54 6.46 1.27 -4.17
C LEU A 54 5.69 0.40 -5.18
N LEU A 55 4.85 1.01 -6.01
CA LEU A 55 4.11 0.36 -7.10
C LEU A 55 4.24 1.21 -8.37
N ASP A 56 4.57 0.60 -9.50
CA ASP A 56 4.70 1.29 -10.79
C ASP A 56 5.54 2.60 -10.68
N ASP A 57 6.66 2.54 -9.95
CA ASP A 57 7.58 3.66 -9.65
C ASP A 57 6.99 4.81 -8.80
N VAL A 58 5.81 4.60 -8.19
CA VAL A 58 5.13 5.57 -7.33
C VAL A 58 4.95 5.02 -5.92
N TRP A 59 5.14 5.87 -4.90
CA TRP A 59 4.89 5.51 -3.51
C TRP A 59 3.42 5.68 -3.15
N HIS A 60 2.80 4.62 -2.63
CA HIS A 60 1.40 4.59 -2.22
C HIS A 60 1.26 4.32 -0.73
N ARG A 61 0.41 5.12 -0.07
CA ARG A 61 0.05 4.93 1.34
C ARG A 61 -0.68 3.61 1.54
N VAL A 62 -0.28 2.88 2.58
CA VAL A 62 -0.77 1.53 2.81
C VAL A 62 -1.02 1.23 4.28
N PHE A 63 -2.14 0.59 4.58
CA PHE A 63 -2.37 -0.06 5.86
C PHE A 63 -1.74 -1.44 5.83
N LEU A 64 -0.89 -1.74 6.81
CA LEU A 64 -0.36 -3.09 6.97
C LEU A 64 -1.35 -3.92 7.79
N GLU A 65 -1.61 -5.14 7.33
CA GLU A 65 -2.33 -6.16 8.07
C GLU A 65 -1.42 -7.34 8.36
N PRO A 66 -1.49 -7.91 9.58
CA PRO A 66 -0.69 -9.06 9.93
C PRO A 66 -1.13 -10.29 9.13
N GLY A 67 -0.19 -11.14 8.79
CA GLY A 67 -0.45 -12.37 8.06
C GLY A 67 0.79 -13.23 7.91
N GLY A 68 0.57 -14.52 7.64
CA GLY A 68 1.63 -15.50 7.50
C GLY A 68 2.55 -15.55 8.73
N THR A 69 3.84 -15.30 8.52
CA THR A 69 4.89 -15.28 9.56
C THR A 69 4.97 -13.96 10.31
N VAL A 70 4.50 -12.86 9.71
CA VAL A 70 4.52 -11.52 10.32
C VAL A 70 3.24 -11.30 11.11
N LYS A 71 3.37 -11.40 12.42
CA LYS A 71 2.24 -11.23 13.35
C LYS A 71 2.25 -9.91 14.09
N ASP A 72 3.39 -9.22 14.09
CA ASP A 72 3.64 -8.01 14.87
C ASP A 72 4.15 -6.90 13.96
N ILE A 73 3.25 -5.96 13.64
CA ILE A 73 3.55 -4.82 12.78
C ILE A 73 4.34 -3.75 13.55
N GLU A 74 4.15 -3.65 14.87
CA GLU A 74 4.83 -2.65 15.71
C GLU A 74 6.35 -2.89 15.72
N ASN A 75 6.78 -4.17 15.77
CA ASN A 75 8.19 -4.51 15.61
C ASN A 75 8.74 -4.12 14.22
N PHE A 76 7.95 -4.30 13.17
CA PHE A 76 8.34 -3.93 11.81
C PHE A 76 8.53 -2.41 11.65
N GLU A 77 7.64 -1.62 12.27
CA GLU A 77 7.76 -0.17 12.35
C GLU A 77 9.04 0.25 13.08
N ALA A 78 9.29 -0.34 14.25
CA ALA A 78 10.47 -0.04 15.06
C ALA A 78 11.79 -0.37 14.33
N GLU A 79 11.83 -1.45 13.55
CA GLU A 79 12.99 -1.80 12.72
C GLU A 79 13.30 -0.74 11.66
N LEU A 80 12.28 -0.29 10.92
CA LEU A 80 12.44 0.77 9.91
C LEU A 80 12.81 2.11 10.56
N GLU A 81 12.21 2.42 11.71
CA GLU A 81 12.52 3.62 12.48
C GLU A 81 13.98 3.62 12.96
N ALA A 82 14.49 2.48 13.43
CA ALA A 82 15.89 2.36 13.83
C ALA A 82 16.85 2.62 12.65
N GLN A 83 16.49 2.20 11.44
CA GLN A 83 17.29 2.47 10.24
C GLN A 83 17.26 3.95 9.86
N GLU A 84 16.09 4.60 9.90
CA GLU A 84 15.94 6.04 9.62
C GLU A 84 16.75 6.87 10.63
N ASN A 85 16.64 6.54 11.92
CA ASN A 85 17.38 7.22 12.99
C ASN A 85 18.90 7.03 12.89
N ALA A 86 19.35 5.93 12.27
CA ALA A 86 20.76 5.70 11.97
C ALA A 86 21.25 6.44 10.71
N GLY A 87 20.39 7.23 10.06
CA GLY A 87 20.70 7.95 8.83
C GLY A 87 20.80 7.06 7.59
N MET A 88 20.21 5.86 7.64
CA MET A 88 20.14 4.94 6.51
C MET A 88 18.86 5.17 5.69
N ASP A 89 18.89 4.76 4.42
CA ASP A 89 17.71 4.69 3.57
C ASP A 89 16.79 3.56 4.08
N ALA A 90 15.79 3.93 4.90
CA ALA A 90 14.98 3.00 5.68
C ALA A 90 13.89 2.33 4.84
N HIS A 91 14.30 1.38 3.99
CA HIS A 91 13.42 0.59 3.15
C HIS A 91 13.57 -0.90 3.45
N LYS A 92 12.46 -1.64 3.44
CA LYS A 92 12.44 -3.10 3.63
C LYS A 92 11.60 -3.77 2.56
N THR A 93 12.15 -4.82 1.99
CA THR A 93 11.46 -5.67 1.03
C THR A 93 10.64 -6.71 1.80
N VAL A 94 9.36 -6.84 1.49
CA VAL A 94 8.46 -7.83 2.11
C VAL A 94 7.69 -8.62 1.07
N THR A 95 7.17 -9.77 1.45
CA THR A 95 6.23 -10.53 0.64
C THR A 95 4.83 -10.39 1.21
N GLY A 96 3.87 -10.06 0.36
CA GLY A 96 2.49 -9.85 0.76
C GLY A 96 1.52 -9.88 -0.42
N ASN A 97 0.30 -9.42 -0.19
CA ASN A 97 -0.66 -9.16 -1.26
C ASN A 97 -1.62 -8.02 -0.90
N LEU A 98 -2.17 -7.35 -1.91
CA LEU A 98 -3.17 -6.28 -1.72
C LEU A 98 -4.62 -6.81 -1.68
N ALA A 99 -4.82 -8.06 -1.25
CA ALA A 99 -6.16 -8.68 -1.24
C ALA A 99 -7.13 -8.00 -0.25
N GLY A 100 -6.62 -7.21 0.70
CA GLY A 100 -7.44 -6.37 1.58
C GLY A 100 -8.14 -5.21 0.86
N GLY A 101 -7.77 -4.92 -0.40
CA GLY A 101 -8.39 -3.89 -1.20
C GLY A 101 -7.91 -2.49 -0.81
N ILE A 102 -8.88 -1.61 -0.51
CA ILE A 102 -8.64 -0.22 -0.11
C ILE A 102 -9.34 0.10 1.21
N ARG A 103 -8.79 1.06 1.96
CA ARG A 103 -9.37 1.59 3.18
C ARG A 103 -9.29 3.11 3.18
N ILE A 104 -10.34 3.76 3.68
CA ILE A 104 -10.38 5.21 3.84
C ILE A 104 -9.78 5.54 5.22
N ALA A 105 -8.70 6.33 5.22
CA ALA A 105 -8.10 6.86 6.43
C ALA A 105 -8.98 7.97 7.05
N PRO A 106 -8.85 8.28 8.35
CA PRO A 106 -9.69 9.31 9.00
C PRO A 106 -9.63 10.70 8.34
N ASN A 107 -8.53 11.02 7.65
CA ASN A 107 -8.40 12.24 6.84
C ASN A 107 -9.06 12.16 5.44
N ASN A 108 -9.90 11.15 5.19
CA ASN A 108 -10.55 10.84 3.91
C ASN A 108 -9.62 10.44 2.76
N SER A 109 -8.36 10.10 3.04
CA SER A 109 -7.46 9.56 2.02
C SER A 109 -7.80 8.11 1.72
N VAL A 110 -7.81 7.73 0.44
CA VAL A 110 -7.97 6.34 0.01
C VAL A 110 -6.59 5.68 -0.01
N CYS A 111 -6.39 4.68 0.83
CA CYS A 111 -5.13 3.96 0.97
C CYS A 111 -5.30 2.48 0.61
N LEU A 112 -4.21 1.85 0.18
CA LEU A 112 -4.18 0.41 -0.07
C LEU A 112 -4.13 -0.36 1.25
N VAL A 113 -4.51 -1.63 1.21
CA VAL A 113 -4.33 -2.55 2.35
C VAL A 113 -3.41 -3.69 1.92
N LEU A 114 -2.23 -3.76 2.54
CA LEU A 114 -1.26 -4.83 2.29
C LEU A 114 -1.30 -5.83 3.43
N LYS A 115 -1.69 -7.05 3.09
CA LYS A 115 -1.53 -8.19 3.98
C LYS A 115 -0.11 -8.73 3.86
N LEU A 116 0.65 -8.65 4.94
CA LEU A 116 1.98 -9.22 5.01
C LEU A 116 1.87 -10.74 5.08
N LEU A 117 2.79 -11.45 4.43
CA LEU A 117 2.87 -12.92 4.48
C LEU A 117 4.23 -13.35 5.00
N ASP A 118 5.28 -12.65 4.57
CA ASP A 118 6.63 -12.85 5.06
C ASP A 118 7.38 -11.52 5.16
N ALA A 119 8.07 -11.33 6.28
CA ALA A 119 9.00 -10.23 6.45
C ALA A 119 10.24 -10.63 5.66
N GLY A 120 10.33 -10.17 4.42
CA GLY A 120 11.52 -10.38 3.62
C GLY A 120 12.78 -9.99 4.40
N GLN A 121 13.88 -10.67 4.09
CA GLN A 121 15.16 -10.40 4.75
C GLN A 121 15.46 -8.91 4.60
N GLY A 122 15.57 -8.20 5.74
CA GLY A 122 16.17 -6.87 5.75
C GLY A 122 17.57 -6.93 5.11
N PRO A 123 18.19 -5.79 4.79
CA PRO A 123 19.56 -5.80 4.30
C PRO A 123 20.39 -6.66 5.26
N LYS A 124 20.89 -7.79 4.76
CA LYS A 124 21.73 -8.68 5.55
C LYS A 124 22.87 -7.81 6.08
N PRO A 125 23.11 -7.75 7.40
CA PRO A 125 24.29 -7.05 7.89
C PRO A 125 25.47 -7.62 7.11
N LEU A 126 26.26 -6.73 6.50
CA LEU A 126 27.55 -7.12 5.94
C LEU A 126 28.39 -7.60 7.13
N THR A 127 28.27 -8.89 7.46
CA THR A 127 29.25 -9.60 8.28
C THR A 127 30.50 -9.68 7.41
N GLY A 128 31.28 -8.60 7.45
CA GLY A 128 32.70 -8.64 7.18
C GLY A 128 33.36 -9.37 8.35
N GLU A 129 33.34 -10.69 8.29
CA GLU A 129 34.36 -11.50 8.92
C GLU A 129 35.60 -11.38 8.04
N GLU A 130 36.67 -10.74 8.53
CA GLU A 130 38.07 -11.21 8.48
C GLU A 130 38.85 -10.62 9.67
#